data_AF-F2NDB2-F1
#
_entry.id   AF-F2NDB2-F1
#
_cell.length_a   1.000
_cell.length_b   1.000
_cell.length_c   1.000
_cell.angle_alpha   90.00
_cell.angle_beta   90.00
_cell.angle_gamma   90.00
#
_symmetry.space_group_name_H-M   'P 1'
#
loop_
_entity.id
_entity.type
_entity.pdbx_description
1 polymer ?
#
loop_
_entity_poly.entity_id
_entity_poly.type
_entity_poly.pdbx_seq_one_letter_code
_entity_poly.pdbx_strand_id
1 'polypeptide(L)'
;MEKKPKLHFGHLMRQSREAAGISQRALAQQAGLDVSYINRLESGERRPRRGTLLKLASALRITGQELEAWLMAGDLAPTPLLASLRNQLGRTAVAAGPDVSGQTPEAETLSLWERLEASGLDEVSLRRLLHNLAASDESLQKQSAAMVAAAVNLAADYLAAPVHRAIIPAAGGQHRLLAMHVMQHLLLQMMGEAASAGVCQFMLILAPGTAETLYQPLQTALNLAVVPRFSLNFCVQEAPRGLGDAVLQAASWVGQEPFLVLLPDEMLDRRRPHDMPRELQHMSTAFRQLNQAPLIAVEPSSKARLPQGGVVRLGRLAIPPRIFQVEELVEKPATSNPIIDSPTSRSIVGRYFLPPQIFQTLEHLKGQGTPTLELTDALEYMRHQQTAVYAYELKTSRRDLGGVIERAEELIGEI
;
A
#
# COMPACT_ATOMS: atom_id res chain seq x y z
N MET A 1 -43.62 -7.66 -25.75
CA MET A 1 -42.62 -7.96 -24.72
C MET A 1 -42.66 -6.83 -23.69
N GLU A 2 -43.16 -7.12 -22.50
CA GLU A 2 -43.27 -6.17 -21.39
C GLU A 2 -41.91 -5.57 -21.03
N LYS A 3 -41.84 -4.23 -20.92
CA LYS A 3 -40.69 -3.55 -20.34
C LYS A 3 -40.64 -3.94 -18.85
N LYS A 4 -39.66 -4.76 -18.45
CA LYS A 4 -39.34 -4.96 -17.02
C LYS A 4 -39.28 -3.58 -16.34
N PRO A 5 -40.00 -3.37 -15.23
CA PRO A 5 -40.03 -2.07 -14.56
C PRO A 5 -38.61 -1.74 -14.06
N LYS A 6 -38.17 -0.49 -14.29
CA LYS A 6 -36.90 0.00 -13.74
C LYS A 6 -36.96 -0.13 -12.22
N LEU A 7 -36.10 -0.97 -11.64
CA LEU A 7 -35.96 -1.13 -10.19
C LEU A 7 -35.60 0.22 -9.56
N HIS A 8 -36.55 0.83 -8.85
CA HIS A 8 -36.35 2.10 -8.15
C HIS A 8 -35.76 1.85 -6.75
N PHE A 9 -35.02 2.81 -6.21
CA PHE A 9 -34.31 2.69 -4.92
C PHE A 9 -35.17 2.10 -3.79
N GLY A 10 -36.44 2.51 -3.68
CA GLY A 10 -37.36 2.03 -2.64
C GLY A 10 -37.58 0.51 -2.64
N HIS A 11 -37.60 -0.12 -3.82
CA HIS A 11 -37.71 -1.57 -3.94
C HIS A 11 -36.45 -2.30 -3.44
N LEU A 12 -35.27 -1.80 -3.80
CA LEU A 12 -34.00 -2.37 -3.33
C LEU A 12 -33.87 -2.23 -1.81
N MET A 13 -34.24 -1.06 -1.28
CA MET A 13 -34.24 -0.81 0.16
C MET A 13 -35.16 -1.77 0.91
N ARG A 14 -36.38 -1.96 0.41
CA ARG A 14 -37.36 -2.88 0.98
C ARG A 14 -36.86 -4.33 0.94
N GLN A 15 -36.31 -4.76 -0.20
CA GLN A 15 -35.80 -6.11 -0.38
C GLN A 15 -34.66 -6.42 0.61
N SER A 16 -33.67 -5.53 0.74
CA SER A 16 -32.58 -5.70 1.69
C SER A 16 -33.08 -5.68 3.14
N ARG A 17 -34.07 -4.83 3.47
CA ARG A 17 -34.67 -4.79 4.81
C ARG A 17 -35.39 -6.10 5.16
N GLU A 18 -36.18 -6.63 4.22
CA GLU A 18 -36.91 -7.89 4.40
C GLU A 18 -35.95 -9.09 4.49
N ALA A 19 -34.88 -9.10 3.69
CA ALA A 19 -33.82 -10.11 3.77
C ALA A 19 -33.09 -10.08 5.13
N ALA A 20 -32.92 -8.90 5.73
CA ALA A 20 -32.34 -8.74 7.06
C ALA A 20 -33.33 -9.07 8.21
N GLY A 21 -34.61 -9.34 7.92
CA GLY A 21 -35.63 -9.61 8.94
C GLY A 21 -36.02 -8.40 9.77
N ILE A 22 -35.78 -7.18 9.29
CA ILE A 22 -35.95 -5.93 10.05
C ILE A 22 -37.28 -5.25 9.66
N SER A 23 -38.01 -4.70 10.63
CA SER A 23 -39.21 -3.90 10.36
C SER A 23 -38.85 -2.47 9.94
N GLN A 24 -39.74 -1.76 9.22
CA GLN A 24 -39.51 -0.34 8.88
C GLN A 24 -39.19 0.52 10.11
N ARG A 25 -39.83 0.23 11.25
CA ARG A 25 -39.61 0.93 12.53
C ARG A 25 -38.21 0.68 13.09
N ALA A 26 -37.74 -0.57 13.03
CA ALA A 26 -36.40 -0.92 13.51
C ALA A 26 -35.30 -0.33 12.62
N LEU A 27 -35.50 -0.33 11.29
CA LEU A 27 -34.58 0.35 10.35
C LEU A 27 -34.51 1.85 10.62
N ALA A 28 -35.65 2.50 10.84
CA ALA A 28 -35.73 3.92 11.17
C ALA A 28 -34.92 4.24 12.45
N GLN A 29 -35.09 3.44 13.49
CA GLN A 29 -34.36 3.58 14.75
C GLN A 29 -32.85 3.40 14.57
N GLN A 30 -32.42 2.37 13.84
CA GLN A 30 -30.99 2.11 13.58
C GLN A 30 -30.33 3.18 12.72
N ALA A 31 -31.05 3.74 11.74
CA ALA A 31 -30.53 4.79 10.87
C ALA A 31 -30.66 6.21 11.45
N GLY A 32 -31.32 6.38 12.61
CA GLY A 32 -31.63 7.68 13.21
C GLY A 32 -32.57 8.53 12.33
N LEU A 33 -33.59 7.89 11.76
CA LEU A 33 -34.57 8.48 10.84
C LEU A 33 -36.01 8.26 11.35
N ASP A 34 -36.95 9.02 10.80
CA ASP A 34 -38.37 8.86 11.11
C ASP A 34 -39.01 7.70 10.32
N VAL A 35 -39.93 6.96 10.93
CA VAL A 35 -40.58 5.79 10.30
C VAL A 35 -41.39 6.20 9.07
N SER A 36 -42.06 7.36 9.08
CA SER A 36 -42.78 7.89 7.92
C SER A 36 -41.84 8.24 6.78
N TYR A 37 -40.58 8.54 7.08
CA TYR A 37 -39.57 8.83 6.06
C TYR A 37 -39.08 7.54 5.38
N ILE A 38 -38.91 6.44 6.13
CA ILE A 38 -38.63 5.11 5.56
C ILE A 38 -39.76 4.66 4.63
N ASN A 39 -41.02 4.80 5.06
CA ASN A 39 -42.18 4.43 4.24
C ASN A 39 -42.19 5.16 2.90
N ARG A 40 -41.98 6.49 2.91
CA ARG A 40 -41.93 7.32 1.69
C ARG A 40 -40.76 6.99 0.77
N LEU A 41 -39.65 6.49 1.32
CA LEU A 41 -38.53 6.00 0.52
C LEU A 41 -38.87 4.65 -0.13
N GLU A 42 -39.47 3.69 0.61
CA GLU A 42 -39.86 2.38 0.07
C GLU A 42 -40.97 2.48 -0.98
N SER A 43 -41.93 3.39 -0.80
CA SER A 43 -43.01 3.64 -1.77
C SER A 43 -42.54 4.39 -3.01
N GLY A 44 -41.32 4.93 -3.00
CA GLY A 44 -40.78 5.77 -4.07
C GLY A 44 -41.37 7.19 -4.11
N GLU A 45 -42.23 7.57 -3.16
CA GLU A 45 -42.75 8.93 -3.03
C GLU A 45 -41.63 9.95 -2.82
N ARG A 46 -40.54 9.53 -2.16
CA ARG A 46 -39.37 10.36 -1.91
C ARG A 46 -38.10 9.66 -2.36
N ARG A 47 -37.19 10.46 -2.94
CA ARG A 47 -35.84 10.00 -3.28
C ARG A 47 -34.88 10.21 -2.11
N PRO A 48 -33.93 9.30 -1.90
CA PRO A 48 -32.95 9.45 -0.84
C PRO A 48 -31.95 10.56 -1.20
N ARG A 49 -31.50 11.31 -0.20
CA ARG A 49 -30.26 12.09 -0.32
C ARG A 49 -29.07 11.16 -0.06
N ARG A 50 -27.90 11.49 -0.59
CA ARG A 50 -26.67 10.65 -0.44
C ARG A 50 -26.38 10.30 1.02
N GLY A 51 -26.40 11.28 1.93
CA GLY A 51 -26.18 11.02 3.36
C GLY A 51 -27.25 10.14 4.01
N THR A 52 -28.51 10.25 3.57
CA THR A 52 -29.61 9.38 4.02
C THR A 52 -29.41 7.93 3.55
N LEU A 53 -29.05 7.75 2.28
CA LEU A 53 -28.78 6.44 1.69
C LEU A 53 -27.65 5.72 2.43
N LEU A 54 -26.55 6.43 2.73
CA LEU A 54 -25.40 5.85 3.44
C LEU A 54 -25.75 5.47 4.89
N LYS A 55 -26.58 6.24 5.59
CA LYS A 55 -27.09 5.86 6.92
C LYS A 55 -27.92 4.58 6.87
N LEU A 56 -28.78 4.45 5.86
CA LEU A 56 -29.62 3.27 5.65
C LEU A 56 -28.79 2.04 5.26
N ALA A 57 -27.80 2.22 4.39
CA ALA A 57 -26.88 1.16 4.01
C ALA A 57 -26.04 0.68 5.20
N SER A 58 -25.54 1.61 6.02
CA SER A 58 -24.83 1.27 7.27
C SER A 58 -25.72 0.49 8.24
N ALA A 59 -26.96 0.94 8.46
CA ALA A 59 -27.93 0.26 9.33
C ALA A 59 -28.24 -1.18 8.86
N LEU A 60 -28.26 -1.40 7.55
CA LEU A 60 -28.51 -2.71 6.93
C LEU A 60 -27.24 -3.49 6.57
N ARG A 61 -26.05 -2.96 6.93
CA ARG A 61 -24.74 -3.53 6.60
C ARG A 61 -24.53 -3.80 5.09
N ILE A 62 -25.16 -2.97 4.26
CA ILE A 62 -25.08 -3.03 2.80
C ILE A 62 -23.73 -2.45 2.34
N THR A 63 -22.92 -3.28 1.67
CA THR A 63 -21.59 -2.93 1.18
C THR A 63 -21.36 -3.43 -0.25
N GLY A 64 -20.25 -3.03 -0.88
CA GLY A 64 -19.87 -3.51 -2.22
C GLY A 64 -20.94 -3.28 -3.29
N GLN A 65 -21.25 -4.31 -4.07
CA GLN A 65 -22.16 -4.26 -5.23
C GLN A 65 -23.60 -3.86 -4.87
N GLU A 66 -24.07 -4.18 -3.66
CA GLU A 66 -25.43 -3.83 -3.23
C GLU A 66 -25.57 -2.34 -2.94
N LEU A 67 -24.57 -1.74 -2.27
CA LEU A 67 -24.54 -0.29 -2.02
C LEU A 67 -24.47 0.51 -3.33
N GLU A 68 -23.74 -0.03 -4.29
CA GLU A 68 -23.65 0.51 -5.63
C GLU A 68 -24.97 0.48 -6.40
N ALA A 69 -25.70 -0.63 -6.32
CA ALA A 69 -27.04 -0.75 -6.89
C ALA A 69 -28.00 0.27 -6.27
N TRP A 70 -27.90 0.52 -4.97
CA TRP A 70 -28.66 1.54 -4.27
C TRP A 70 -28.35 2.96 -4.76
N LEU A 71 -27.06 3.29 -4.93
CA LEU A 71 -26.63 4.60 -5.41
C LEU A 71 -27.08 4.85 -6.86
N MET A 72 -26.99 3.84 -7.73
CA MET A 72 -27.47 3.91 -9.12
C MET A 72 -28.99 4.07 -9.16
N ALA A 73 -29.74 3.28 -8.38
CA ALA A 73 -31.20 3.34 -8.35
C ALA A 73 -31.76 4.63 -7.69
N GLY A 74 -30.93 5.31 -6.89
CA GLY A 74 -31.22 6.64 -6.33
C GLY A 74 -30.97 7.79 -7.31
N ASP A 75 -30.52 7.53 -8.55
CA ASP A 75 -29.97 8.52 -9.48
C ASP A 75 -28.88 9.39 -8.84
N LEU A 76 -28.10 8.80 -7.93
CA LEU A 76 -26.96 9.43 -7.26
C LEU A 76 -25.63 9.02 -7.92
N ALA A 77 -25.69 8.49 -9.15
CA ALA A 77 -24.55 8.06 -9.97
C ALA A 77 -24.49 8.84 -11.32
N PRO A 78 -23.40 9.53 -11.73
CA PRO A 78 -23.47 10.64 -12.74
C PRO A 78 -22.79 10.46 -14.14
N THR A 79 -23.41 10.55 -15.34
CA THR A 79 -22.87 10.11 -16.70
C THR A 79 -22.27 11.19 -17.63
N PRO A 80 -21.52 10.90 -18.76
CA PRO A 80 -20.38 10.00 -19.09
C PRO A 80 -19.11 10.70 -19.66
N LEU A 81 -17.92 10.10 -19.44
CA LEU A 81 -16.59 10.57 -19.86
C LEU A 81 -15.85 9.60 -20.82
N LEU A 82 -16.47 8.48 -21.17
CA LEU A 82 -15.93 7.46 -22.10
C LEU A 82 -15.66 7.99 -23.53
N ALA A 83 -16.34 9.05 -23.96
CA ALA A 83 -16.08 9.67 -25.27
C ALA A 83 -14.74 10.43 -25.32
N SER A 84 -14.27 10.97 -24.18
CA SER A 84 -13.02 11.76 -24.11
C SER A 84 -11.78 10.87 -24.02
N LEU A 85 -11.86 9.75 -23.29
CA LEU A 85 -10.74 8.81 -23.15
C LEU A 85 -10.35 8.15 -24.48
N ARG A 86 -11.33 7.85 -25.34
CA ARG A 86 -11.08 7.27 -26.67
C ARG A 86 -10.28 8.20 -27.59
N ASN A 87 -10.40 9.53 -27.42
CA ASN A 87 -9.68 10.52 -28.22
C ASN A 87 -8.25 10.80 -27.71
N GLN A 88 -7.95 10.54 -26.43
CA GLN A 88 -6.61 10.74 -25.86
C GLN A 88 -5.69 9.53 -26.08
N LEU A 89 -6.20 8.31 -25.89
CA LEU A 89 -5.41 7.09 -26.09
C LEU A 89 -4.99 6.86 -27.55
N GLY A 90 -5.75 7.38 -28.52
CA GLY A 90 -5.36 7.36 -29.94
C GLY A 90 -4.20 8.29 -30.31
N ARG A 91 -3.78 9.22 -29.42
CA ARG A 91 -2.69 10.18 -29.69
C ARG A 91 -1.33 9.74 -29.14
N THR A 92 -1.30 8.88 -28.13
CA THR A 92 -0.07 8.41 -27.48
C THR A 92 0.57 7.19 -28.15
N ALA A 93 -0.17 6.47 -29.01
CA ALA A 93 0.31 5.28 -29.70
C ALA A 93 1.32 5.55 -30.85
N VAL A 94 1.64 6.81 -31.16
CA VAL A 94 2.48 7.18 -32.32
C VAL A 94 3.97 7.36 -31.97
N ALA A 95 4.37 7.27 -30.69
CA ALA A 95 5.74 7.61 -30.27
C ALA A 95 6.63 6.44 -29.81
N ALA A 96 6.15 5.19 -29.82
CA ALA A 96 6.99 4.02 -29.55
C ALA A 96 7.22 3.23 -30.84
N GLY A 97 8.44 3.35 -31.39
CA GLY A 97 8.91 2.48 -32.46
C GLY A 97 9.04 1.02 -31.98
N PRO A 98 9.15 0.06 -32.92
CA PRO A 98 8.92 -1.34 -32.63
C PRO A 98 10.18 -2.00 -32.06
N ASP A 99 10.07 -2.78 -30.98
CA ASP A 99 10.81 -4.05 -30.94
C ASP A 99 10.17 -5.12 -30.03
N VAL A 100 9.61 -6.13 -30.71
CA VAL A 100 9.70 -7.58 -30.52
C VAL A 100 9.71 -8.14 -29.08
N SER A 101 8.51 -8.38 -28.56
CA SER A 101 8.12 -9.73 -28.13
C SER A 101 6.72 -9.99 -28.69
N GLY A 102 6.42 -11.21 -29.13
CA GLY A 102 5.24 -11.54 -29.94
C GLY A 102 3.87 -11.43 -29.26
N GLN A 103 3.61 -10.36 -28.52
CA GLN A 103 2.29 -9.98 -28.04
C GLN A 103 1.74 -8.91 -28.98
N THR A 104 0.57 -9.17 -29.56
CA THR A 104 -0.10 -8.14 -30.34
C THR A 104 -0.54 -7.00 -29.40
N PRO A 105 -0.73 -5.77 -29.88
CA PRO A 105 -1.25 -4.66 -29.07
C PRO A 105 -2.53 -5.04 -28.30
N GLU A 106 -3.34 -5.94 -28.87
CA GLU A 106 -4.55 -6.49 -28.23
C GLU A 106 -4.23 -7.43 -27.07
N ALA A 107 -3.18 -8.25 -27.16
CA ALA A 107 -2.73 -9.12 -26.07
C ALA A 107 -2.09 -8.31 -24.92
N GLU A 108 -1.32 -7.27 -25.24
CA GLU A 108 -0.81 -6.33 -24.23
C GLU A 108 -1.95 -5.59 -23.53
N THR A 109 -2.93 -5.12 -24.30
CA THR A 109 -4.13 -4.45 -23.79
C THR A 109 -4.95 -5.38 -22.89
N LEU A 110 -5.17 -6.64 -23.30
CA LEU A 110 -5.89 -7.63 -22.50
C LEU A 110 -5.14 -7.95 -21.21
N SER A 111 -3.82 -8.12 -21.25
CA SER A 111 -3.00 -8.35 -20.05
C SER A 111 -3.05 -7.15 -19.08
N LEU A 112 -3.11 -5.92 -19.60
CA LEU A 112 -3.29 -4.71 -18.80
C LEU A 112 -4.68 -4.68 -18.16
N TRP A 113 -5.72 -5.09 -18.87
CA TRP A 113 -7.08 -5.21 -18.34
C TRP A 113 -7.20 -6.28 -17.27
N GLU A 114 -6.63 -7.46 -17.47
CA GLU A 114 -6.60 -8.53 -16.46
C GLU A 114 -5.85 -8.08 -15.20
N ARG A 115 -4.72 -7.38 -15.34
CA ARG A 115 -3.99 -6.79 -14.21
C ARG A 115 -4.76 -5.65 -13.53
N LEU A 116 -5.51 -4.85 -14.28
CA LEU A 116 -6.40 -3.81 -13.74
C LEU A 116 -7.54 -4.44 -12.92
N GLU A 117 -8.21 -5.45 -13.46
CA GLU A 117 -9.27 -6.19 -12.75
C GLU A 117 -8.72 -6.89 -11.50
N ALA A 118 -7.55 -7.53 -11.58
CA ALA A 118 -6.88 -8.15 -10.45
C ALA A 118 -6.47 -7.14 -9.35
N SER A 119 -6.25 -5.88 -9.72
CA SER A 119 -5.96 -4.78 -8.78
C SER A 119 -7.21 -4.19 -8.12
N GLY A 120 -8.39 -4.70 -8.45
CA GLY A 120 -9.68 -4.17 -7.99
C GLY A 120 -10.09 -2.85 -8.67
N LEU A 121 -9.37 -2.45 -9.72
CA LEU A 121 -9.71 -1.36 -10.63
C LEU A 121 -10.51 -1.92 -11.82
N ASP A 122 -11.73 -2.38 -11.55
CA ASP A 122 -12.60 -2.86 -12.61
C ASP A 122 -13.05 -1.71 -13.53
N GLU A 123 -13.39 -2.06 -14.77
CA GLU A 123 -13.87 -1.13 -15.78
C GLU A 123 -15.04 -0.28 -15.26
N VAL A 124 -15.88 -0.85 -14.38
CA VAL A 124 -17.04 -0.21 -13.79
C VAL A 124 -16.64 0.89 -12.80
N SER A 125 -15.59 0.69 -12.01
CA SER A 125 -15.05 1.60 -11.00
C SER A 125 -14.33 2.78 -11.64
N LEU A 126 -13.53 2.52 -12.68
CA LEU A 126 -12.95 3.56 -13.53
C LEU A 126 -14.07 4.34 -14.24
N ARG A 127 -15.02 3.66 -14.88
CA ARG A 127 -16.18 4.30 -15.53
C ARG A 127 -16.94 5.18 -14.56
N ARG A 128 -17.16 4.76 -13.30
CA ARG A 128 -17.80 5.54 -12.22
C ARG A 128 -17.00 6.76 -11.77
N LEU A 129 -15.69 6.63 -11.57
CA LEU A 129 -14.83 7.76 -11.18
C LEU A 129 -14.92 8.86 -12.23
N LEU A 130 -14.91 8.47 -13.49
CA LEU A 130 -15.00 9.32 -14.67
C LEU A 130 -16.41 9.91 -14.89
N HIS A 131 -17.44 9.11 -14.62
CA HIS A 131 -18.87 9.49 -14.52
C HIS A 131 -19.00 10.73 -13.61
N ASN A 132 -18.55 10.61 -12.36
CA ASN A 132 -18.75 11.61 -11.30
C ASN A 132 -18.15 13.00 -11.59
N LEU A 133 -17.17 13.09 -12.51
CA LEU A 133 -16.48 14.35 -12.83
C LEU A 133 -17.26 15.25 -13.77
N ALA A 134 -18.09 14.67 -14.63
CA ALA A 134 -18.76 15.37 -15.73
C ALA A 134 -19.96 16.20 -15.27
N ALA A 135 -20.38 16.07 -14.01
CA ALA A 135 -21.67 16.53 -13.51
C ALA A 135 -21.61 17.77 -12.57
N SER A 136 -20.49 18.47 -12.48
CA SER A 136 -20.29 19.55 -11.50
C SER A 136 -19.75 20.87 -12.07
N ASP A 137 -19.83 21.94 -11.28
CA ASP A 137 -19.37 23.32 -11.56
C ASP A 137 -17.88 23.38 -11.99
N GLU A 138 -17.45 24.43 -12.70
CA GLU A 138 -16.15 24.49 -13.41
C GLU A 138 -14.92 24.33 -12.46
N SER A 139 -15.05 24.79 -11.22
CA SER A 139 -14.06 24.60 -10.14
C SER A 139 -13.98 23.13 -9.65
N LEU A 140 -15.15 22.51 -9.47
CA LEU A 140 -15.26 21.10 -9.06
C LEU A 140 -14.84 20.16 -10.21
N GLN A 141 -15.09 20.53 -11.47
CA GLN A 141 -14.56 19.80 -12.63
C GLN A 141 -13.03 19.77 -12.65
N LYS A 142 -12.36 20.89 -12.36
CA LYS A 142 -10.88 20.93 -12.28
C LYS A 142 -10.33 20.06 -11.16
N GLN A 143 -10.91 20.13 -9.96
CA GLN A 143 -10.49 19.30 -8.82
C GLN A 143 -10.76 17.81 -9.06
N SER A 144 -11.92 17.50 -9.65
CA SER A 144 -12.32 16.12 -9.86
C SER A 144 -11.56 15.50 -11.06
N ALA A 145 -11.29 16.27 -12.13
CA ALA A 145 -10.39 15.86 -13.21
C ALA A 145 -8.97 15.58 -12.71
N ALA A 146 -8.47 16.38 -11.76
CA ALA A 146 -7.18 16.12 -11.12
C ALA A 146 -7.21 14.81 -10.30
N MET A 147 -8.30 14.53 -9.58
CA MET A 147 -8.46 13.29 -8.80
C MET A 147 -8.51 12.05 -9.69
N VAL A 148 -9.17 12.12 -10.85
CA VAL A 148 -9.19 11.02 -11.80
C VAL A 148 -7.88 10.86 -12.55
N ALA A 149 -7.23 11.96 -12.95
CA ALA A 149 -5.89 11.89 -13.51
C ALA A 149 -4.94 11.23 -12.50
N ALA A 150 -5.08 11.55 -11.21
CA ALA A 150 -4.33 10.89 -10.14
C ALA A 150 -4.68 9.40 -10.02
N ALA A 151 -5.96 9.02 -10.09
CA ALA A 151 -6.38 7.61 -10.04
C ALA A 151 -5.90 6.80 -11.26
N VAL A 152 -5.95 7.38 -12.46
CA VAL A 152 -5.48 6.76 -13.70
C VAL A 152 -3.96 6.65 -13.70
N ASN A 153 -3.24 7.68 -13.26
CA ASN A 153 -1.79 7.61 -13.11
C ASN A 153 -1.39 6.58 -12.06
N LEU A 154 -2.10 6.52 -10.92
CA LEU A 154 -1.87 5.49 -9.89
C LEU A 154 -2.13 4.08 -10.42
N ALA A 155 -3.15 3.90 -11.26
CA ALA A 155 -3.43 2.64 -11.94
C ALA A 155 -2.34 2.28 -12.97
N ALA A 156 -1.86 3.24 -13.75
CA ALA A 156 -0.78 3.03 -14.71
C ALA A 156 0.55 2.72 -14.01
N ASP A 157 0.88 3.47 -12.95
CA ASP A 157 2.03 3.24 -12.08
C ASP A 157 1.93 1.85 -11.43
N TYR A 158 0.74 1.46 -10.98
CA TYR A 158 0.46 0.12 -10.47
C TYR A 158 0.75 -0.94 -11.54
N LEU A 159 0.17 -0.85 -12.74
CA LEU A 159 0.37 -1.84 -13.80
C LEU A 159 1.83 -1.97 -14.25
N ALA A 160 2.58 -0.88 -14.16
CA ALA A 160 3.98 -0.84 -14.54
C ALA A 160 4.91 -1.26 -13.39
N ALA A 161 4.44 -1.30 -12.14
CA ALA A 161 5.28 -1.57 -10.98
C ALA A 161 5.75 -3.03 -10.98
N PRO A 162 7.04 -3.29 -10.69
CA PRO A 162 7.56 -4.64 -10.56
C PRO A 162 7.14 -5.33 -9.25
N VAL A 163 6.51 -4.61 -8.31
CA VAL A 163 6.16 -5.09 -6.97
C VAL A 163 4.76 -4.61 -6.59
N HIS A 164 3.91 -5.53 -6.13
CA HIS A 164 2.54 -5.24 -5.69
C HIS A 164 2.27 -5.59 -4.22
N ARG A 165 3.17 -6.34 -3.59
CA ARG A 165 3.08 -6.79 -2.19
C ARG A 165 4.12 -6.09 -1.32
N ALA A 166 3.71 -5.68 -0.13
CA ALA A 166 4.62 -5.22 0.91
C ALA A 166 4.42 -5.93 2.24
N ILE A 167 5.52 -6.22 2.91
CA ILE A 167 5.57 -6.66 4.30
C ILE A 167 5.92 -5.45 5.17
N ILE A 168 5.16 -5.25 6.24
CA ILE A 168 5.40 -4.18 7.22
C ILE A 168 5.58 -4.83 8.59
N PRO A 169 6.82 -5.03 9.05
CA PRO A 169 7.09 -5.57 10.36
C PRO A 169 6.80 -4.54 11.45
N ALA A 170 5.77 -4.79 12.26
CA ALA A 170 5.34 -3.96 13.38
C ALA A 170 5.29 -4.75 14.71
N ALA A 171 6.01 -5.88 14.77
CA ALA A 171 6.11 -6.74 15.95
C ALA A 171 7.19 -6.30 16.97
N GLY A 172 8.00 -5.29 16.62
CA GLY A 172 9.01 -4.73 17.52
C GLY A 172 8.41 -3.99 18.71
N GLY A 173 9.23 -3.67 19.73
CA GLY A 173 8.81 -3.07 21.01
C GLY A 173 8.16 -1.68 20.93
N GLN A 174 8.11 -1.07 19.74
CA GLN A 174 7.60 0.29 19.50
C GLN A 174 6.14 0.49 19.93
N HIS A 175 5.31 -0.57 19.88
CA HIS A 175 3.93 -0.53 20.34
C HIS A 175 3.80 -0.33 21.86
N ARG A 176 4.89 -0.53 22.61
CA ARG A 176 4.92 -0.34 24.07
C ARG A 176 5.08 1.13 24.48
N LEU A 177 5.57 1.99 23.58
CA LEU A 177 5.90 3.39 23.89
C LEU A 177 5.16 4.41 23.02
N LEU A 178 4.78 4.05 21.79
CA LEU A 178 3.92 4.91 20.97
C LEU A 178 2.46 4.65 21.28
N ALA A 179 1.69 5.73 21.44
CA ALA A 179 0.23 5.61 21.51
C ALA A 179 -0.31 4.96 20.22
N MET A 180 -1.25 4.02 20.36
CA MET A 180 -1.75 3.21 19.25
C MET A 180 -2.22 4.03 18.03
N HIS A 181 -2.86 5.18 18.26
CA HIS A 181 -3.32 6.07 17.20
C HIS A 181 -2.16 6.70 16.39
N VAL A 182 -1.00 6.92 17.01
CA VAL A 182 0.21 7.40 16.33
C VAL A 182 0.73 6.31 15.41
N MET A 183 0.83 5.07 15.89
CA MET A 183 1.27 3.92 15.09
C MET A 183 0.34 3.67 13.90
N GLN A 184 -0.98 3.73 14.09
CA GLN A 184 -1.95 3.65 13.00
C GLN A 184 -1.71 4.74 11.94
N HIS A 185 -1.45 5.98 12.37
CA HIS A 185 -1.17 7.07 11.44
C HIS A 185 0.13 6.84 10.64
N LEU A 186 1.20 6.38 11.30
CA LEU A 186 2.47 6.06 10.64
C LEU A 186 2.29 4.94 9.61
N LEU A 187 1.58 3.88 9.98
CA LEU A 187 1.26 2.76 9.07
C LEU A 187 0.48 3.23 7.84
N LEU A 188 -0.52 4.10 8.01
CA LEU A 188 -1.26 4.67 6.87
C LEU A 188 -0.38 5.55 5.97
N GLN A 189 0.52 6.35 6.56
CA GLN A 189 1.46 7.16 5.77
C GLN A 189 2.40 6.28 4.95
N MET A 190 2.92 5.22 5.56
CA MET A 190 3.79 4.23 4.92
C MET A 190 3.09 3.46 3.81
N MET A 191 1.85 3.01 4.04
CA MET A 191 1.03 2.38 3.01
C MET A 191 0.77 3.33 1.84
N GLY A 192 0.56 4.63 2.10
CA GLY A 192 0.48 5.66 1.06
C GLY A 192 1.77 5.81 0.25
N GLU A 193 2.92 5.76 0.92
CA GLU A 193 4.24 5.76 0.28
C GLU A 193 4.38 4.56 -0.67
N ALA A 194 4.07 3.36 -0.18
CA ALA A 194 4.13 2.11 -0.92
C ALA A 194 3.16 2.10 -2.12
N ALA A 195 1.94 2.59 -1.91
CA ALA A 195 0.92 2.68 -2.94
C ALA A 195 1.37 3.54 -4.11
N SER A 196 2.10 4.64 -3.85
CA SER A 196 2.67 5.46 -4.91
C SER A 196 3.66 4.70 -5.80
N ALA A 197 4.27 3.62 -5.29
CA ALA A 197 5.19 2.75 -6.01
C ALA A 197 4.54 1.49 -6.60
N GLY A 198 3.20 1.39 -6.54
CA GLY A 198 2.42 0.31 -7.13
C GLY A 198 2.04 -0.84 -6.18
N VAL A 199 2.24 -0.67 -4.86
CA VAL A 199 1.83 -1.67 -3.87
C VAL A 199 0.36 -1.52 -3.49
N CYS A 200 -0.42 -2.61 -3.57
CA CYS A 200 -1.81 -2.62 -3.11
C CYS A 200 -2.12 -3.72 -2.10
N GLN A 201 -1.20 -4.65 -1.88
CA GLN A 201 -1.35 -5.78 -0.97
C GLN A 201 -0.34 -5.66 0.16
N PHE A 202 -0.81 -5.71 1.41
CA PHE A 202 0.00 -5.51 2.59
C PHE A 202 -0.12 -6.70 3.54
N MET A 203 1.01 -7.11 4.12
CA MET A 203 1.10 -8.05 5.23
C MET A 203 1.72 -7.34 6.44
N LEU A 204 0.94 -7.16 7.49
CA LEU A 204 1.44 -6.67 8.78
C LEU A 204 1.98 -7.84 9.61
N ILE A 205 3.23 -7.74 10.06
CA ILE A 205 3.76 -8.68 11.04
C ILE A 205 3.60 -8.05 12.42
N LEU A 206 2.76 -8.64 13.26
CA LEU A 206 2.34 -8.05 14.53
C LEU A 206 2.89 -8.83 15.72
N ALA A 207 3.03 -8.15 16.86
CA ALA A 207 3.32 -8.81 18.13
C ALA A 207 2.04 -9.48 18.68
N PRO A 208 2.15 -10.55 19.50
CA PRO A 208 1.00 -11.18 20.13
C PRO A 208 0.12 -10.16 20.87
N GLY A 209 -1.20 -10.23 20.66
CA GLY A 209 -2.18 -9.36 21.32
C GLY A 209 -2.35 -7.95 20.72
N THR A 210 -1.63 -7.59 19.64
CA THR A 210 -1.73 -6.26 19.01
C THR A 210 -2.65 -6.19 17.78
N ALA A 211 -3.17 -7.33 17.32
CA ALA A 211 -4.01 -7.41 16.12
C ALA A 211 -5.30 -6.59 16.24
N GLU A 212 -6.06 -6.73 17.32
CA GLU A 212 -7.34 -6.03 17.45
C GLU A 212 -7.20 -4.51 17.44
N THR A 213 -6.13 -3.99 18.04
CA THR A 213 -5.91 -2.55 18.20
C THR A 213 -5.27 -1.90 16.98
N LEU A 214 -4.44 -2.62 16.23
CA LEU A 214 -3.76 -2.08 15.05
C LEU A 214 -4.45 -2.49 13.74
N TYR A 215 -4.79 -3.75 13.55
CA TYR A 215 -5.30 -4.25 12.28
C TYR A 215 -6.72 -3.75 11.96
N GLN A 216 -7.67 -3.88 12.90
CA GLN A 216 -9.08 -3.59 12.60
C GLN A 216 -9.34 -2.11 12.22
N PRO A 217 -8.75 -1.11 12.90
CA PRO A 217 -8.91 0.29 12.50
C PRO A 217 -8.28 0.58 11.12
N LEU A 218 -7.12 -0.02 10.82
CA LEU A 218 -6.47 0.13 9.53
C LEU A 218 -7.29 -0.50 8.41
N GLN A 219 -7.78 -1.73 8.61
CA GLN A 219 -8.65 -2.41 7.66
C GLN A 219 -9.92 -1.58 7.38
N THR A 220 -10.52 -1.01 8.43
CA THR A 220 -11.69 -0.13 8.29
C THR A 220 -11.35 1.11 7.47
N ALA A 221 -10.21 1.75 7.74
CA ALA A 221 -9.77 2.92 6.99
C ALA A 221 -9.48 2.60 5.50
N LEU A 222 -8.83 1.47 5.22
CA LEU A 222 -8.53 1.02 3.86
C LEU A 222 -9.80 0.62 3.10
N ASN A 223 -10.81 0.05 3.77
CA ASN A 223 -12.10 -0.26 3.15
C ASN A 223 -12.88 0.99 2.70
N LEU A 224 -12.55 2.17 3.25
CA LEU A 224 -13.11 3.45 2.78
C LEU A 224 -12.41 3.98 1.53
N ALA A 225 -11.22 3.46 1.19
CA ALA A 225 -10.52 3.83 -0.04
C ALA A 225 -11.24 3.20 -1.24
N VAL A 226 -11.71 4.04 -2.16
CA VAL A 226 -12.49 3.61 -3.32
C VAL A 226 -11.58 3.00 -4.39
N VAL A 227 -10.36 3.55 -4.57
CA VAL A 227 -9.38 3.13 -5.59
C VAL A 227 -7.95 3.56 -5.20
N PRO A 228 -6.92 2.68 -5.38
CA PRO A 228 -7.03 1.24 -5.63
C PRO A 228 -7.62 0.54 -4.40
N ARG A 229 -8.21 -0.66 -4.60
CA ARG A 229 -8.62 -1.48 -3.46
C ARG A 229 -7.38 -2.05 -2.80
N PHE A 230 -7.19 -1.72 -1.53
CA PHE A 230 -6.09 -2.24 -0.74
C PHE A 230 -6.48 -3.53 -0.06
N SER A 231 -5.61 -4.54 -0.11
CA SER A 231 -5.70 -5.74 0.72
C SER A 231 -4.76 -5.61 1.89
N LEU A 232 -5.25 -5.86 3.10
CA LEU A 232 -4.45 -5.88 4.30
C LEU A 232 -4.67 -7.21 5.02
N ASN A 233 -3.58 -7.94 5.21
CA ASN A 233 -3.52 -9.16 6.00
C ASN A 233 -2.57 -8.94 7.17
N PHE A 234 -2.64 -9.82 8.16
CA PHE A 234 -1.65 -9.85 9.23
C PHE A 234 -1.27 -11.27 9.58
N CYS A 235 -0.07 -11.43 10.11
CA CYS A 235 0.34 -12.60 10.86
C CYS A 235 1.07 -12.16 12.13
N VAL A 236 1.30 -13.10 13.04
CA VAL A 236 1.90 -12.83 14.34
C VAL A 236 3.33 -13.37 14.36
N GLN A 237 4.27 -12.55 14.81
CA GLN A 237 5.60 -13.00 15.19
C GLN A 237 5.58 -13.31 16.69
N GLU A 238 5.59 -14.59 17.05
CA GLU A 238 5.43 -15.05 18.44
C GLU A 238 6.51 -14.52 19.41
N ALA A 239 7.73 -14.29 18.91
CA ALA A 239 8.84 -13.77 19.70
C ALA A 239 9.75 -12.88 18.84
N PRO A 240 10.38 -11.84 19.41
CA PRO A 240 11.22 -10.89 18.67
C PRO A 240 12.56 -11.53 18.26
N ARG A 241 12.56 -12.37 17.22
CA ARG A 241 13.71 -13.16 16.75
C ARG A 241 14.50 -12.49 15.62
N GLY A 242 14.39 -11.16 15.50
CA GLY A 242 15.04 -10.36 14.46
C GLY A 242 14.12 -10.02 13.27
N LEU A 243 14.55 -9.06 12.45
CA LEU A 243 13.79 -8.56 11.30
C LEU A 243 13.63 -9.64 10.22
N GLY A 244 14.66 -10.45 10.00
CA GLY A 244 14.64 -11.56 9.06
C GLY A 244 13.59 -12.60 9.41
N ASP A 245 13.43 -12.93 10.70
CA ASP A 245 12.36 -13.85 11.14
C ASP A 245 10.97 -13.24 10.92
N ALA A 246 10.80 -11.94 11.18
CA ALA A 246 9.53 -11.25 10.92
C ALA A 246 9.16 -11.29 9.43
N VAL A 247 10.11 -11.02 8.53
CA VAL A 247 9.91 -11.12 7.08
C VAL A 247 9.57 -12.56 6.67
N LEU A 248 10.25 -13.55 7.24
CA LEU A 248 10.03 -14.97 6.94
C LEU A 248 8.60 -15.45 7.28
N GLN A 249 7.93 -14.86 8.28
CA GLN A 249 6.53 -15.20 8.61
C GLN A 249 5.54 -14.96 7.44
N ALA A 250 5.89 -14.12 6.47
CA ALA A 250 5.05 -13.80 5.32
C ALA A 250 5.42 -14.58 4.05
N ALA A 251 6.40 -15.50 4.10
CA ALA A 251 6.93 -16.17 2.91
C ALA A 251 5.85 -16.89 2.09
N SER A 252 4.92 -17.60 2.76
CA SER A 252 3.83 -18.32 2.08
C SER A 252 2.83 -17.40 1.38
N TRP A 253 2.59 -16.21 1.94
CA TRP A 253 1.70 -15.21 1.37
C TRP A 253 2.34 -14.46 0.20
N VAL A 254 3.65 -14.16 0.30
CA VAL A 254 4.40 -13.55 -0.80
C VAL A 254 4.59 -14.52 -1.96
N GLY A 255 4.86 -15.80 -1.69
CA GLY A 255 5.09 -16.81 -2.72
C GLY A 255 6.37 -16.54 -3.52
N GLN A 256 6.27 -16.60 -4.84
CA GLN A 256 7.41 -16.44 -5.78
C GLN A 256 7.43 -15.07 -6.47
N GLU A 257 6.80 -14.07 -5.88
CA GLU A 257 6.79 -12.70 -6.39
C GLU A 257 7.79 -11.82 -5.64
N PRO A 258 8.42 -10.83 -6.30
CA PRO A 258 9.20 -9.81 -5.61
C PRO A 258 8.29 -8.94 -4.73
N PHE A 259 8.85 -8.44 -3.64
CA PHE A 259 8.09 -7.73 -2.62
C PHE A 259 8.89 -6.60 -1.99
N LEU A 260 8.17 -5.72 -1.31
CA LEU A 260 8.73 -4.57 -0.60
C LEU A 260 8.70 -4.85 0.92
N VAL A 261 9.76 -4.50 1.64
CA VAL A 261 9.75 -4.45 3.11
C VAL A 261 9.85 -3.00 3.55
N LEU A 262 8.97 -2.59 4.48
CA LEU A 262 8.91 -1.22 5.01
C LEU A 262 8.92 -1.24 6.54
N LEU A 263 9.82 -0.48 7.15
CA LEU A 263 9.91 -0.37 8.61
C LEU A 263 9.12 0.85 9.13
N PRO A 264 8.07 0.66 9.95
CA PRO A 264 7.10 1.71 10.34
C PRO A 264 7.68 2.84 11.20
N ASP A 265 8.82 2.62 11.82
CA ASP A 265 9.58 3.59 12.62
C ASP A 265 10.50 4.49 11.80
N GLU A 266 10.73 4.15 10.54
CA GLU A 266 11.59 4.92 9.65
C GLU A 266 10.75 5.68 8.63
N MET A 267 10.35 6.89 9.01
CA MET A 267 9.53 7.75 8.15
C MET A 267 10.40 8.66 7.31
N LEU A 268 10.09 8.78 6.02
CA LEU A 268 10.74 9.78 5.17
C LEU A 268 10.15 11.18 5.42
N ASP A 269 11.00 12.19 5.43
CA ASP A 269 10.58 13.57 5.62
C ASP A 269 9.72 14.08 4.48
N ARG A 270 8.69 14.85 4.85
CA ARG A 270 7.74 15.44 3.90
C ARG A 270 7.91 16.95 3.97
N ARG A 271 8.08 17.59 2.81
CA ARG A 271 8.13 19.06 2.74
C ARG A 271 6.82 19.68 3.21
N ARG A 272 5.69 19.01 2.96
CA ARG A 272 4.34 19.35 3.43
C ARG A 272 3.59 18.07 3.81
N PRO A 273 2.58 18.13 4.70
CA PRO A 273 1.84 16.94 5.14
C PRO A 273 1.26 16.08 4.01
N HIS A 274 0.92 16.70 2.88
CA HIS A 274 0.33 16.03 1.70
C HIS A 274 1.36 15.67 0.61
N ASP A 275 2.62 16.11 0.73
CA ASP A 275 3.66 15.73 -0.24
C ASP A 275 4.13 14.31 0.08
N MET A 276 3.87 13.37 -0.83
CA MET A 276 4.44 12.02 -0.77
C MET A 276 5.86 12.05 -1.34
N PRO A 277 6.87 11.54 -0.62
CA PRO A 277 8.20 11.35 -1.18
C PRO A 277 8.12 10.42 -2.40
N ARG A 278 8.86 10.74 -3.46
CA ARG A 278 8.93 9.94 -4.68
C ARG A 278 10.05 8.90 -4.67
N GLU A 279 10.73 8.74 -3.54
CA GLU A 279 11.89 7.86 -3.42
C GLU A 279 11.53 6.41 -3.74
N LEU A 280 10.41 5.89 -3.22
CA LEU A 280 9.96 4.54 -3.55
C LEU A 280 9.59 4.35 -5.03
N GLN A 281 9.08 5.39 -5.71
CA GLN A 281 8.81 5.32 -7.15
C GLN A 281 10.12 5.19 -7.95
N HIS A 282 11.15 5.95 -7.57
CA HIS A 282 12.47 5.84 -8.18
C HIS A 282 13.11 4.48 -7.90
N MET A 283 13.04 4.00 -6.65
CA MET A 283 13.55 2.67 -6.29
C MET A 283 12.81 1.55 -7.02
N SER A 284 11.49 1.63 -7.15
CA SER A 284 10.67 0.68 -7.92
C SER A 284 11.09 0.63 -9.39
N THR A 285 11.34 1.79 -10.00
CA THR A 285 11.87 1.87 -11.38
C THR A 285 13.28 1.27 -11.47
N ALA A 286 14.17 1.60 -10.53
CA ALA A 286 15.52 1.08 -10.48
C ALA A 286 15.54 -0.45 -10.29
N PHE A 287 14.74 -0.97 -9.37
CA PHE A 287 14.63 -2.40 -9.10
C PHE A 287 14.26 -3.19 -10.37
N ARG A 288 13.34 -2.66 -11.17
CA ARG A 288 13.01 -3.24 -12.49
C ARG A 288 14.20 -3.23 -13.45
N GLN A 289 14.92 -2.11 -13.55
CA GLN A 289 16.09 -1.95 -14.42
C GLN A 289 17.27 -2.82 -14.00
N LEU A 290 17.36 -3.14 -12.71
CA LEU A 290 18.38 -4.01 -12.11
C LEU A 290 17.98 -5.49 -12.14
N ASN A 291 17.04 -5.88 -13.01
CA ASN A 291 16.52 -7.25 -13.12
C ASN A 291 16.05 -7.82 -11.77
N GLN A 292 15.43 -6.99 -10.94
CA GLN A 292 14.89 -7.36 -9.62
C GLN A 292 15.95 -7.89 -8.63
N ALA A 293 17.23 -7.51 -8.81
CA ALA A 293 18.25 -7.73 -7.81
C ALA A 293 17.91 -6.97 -6.51
N PRO A 294 18.24 -7.50 -5.31
CA PRO A 294 17.96 -6.83 -4.04
C PRO A 294 18.40 -5.36 -4.04
N LEU A 295 17.47 -4.47 -3.71
CA LEU A 295 17.69 -3.03 -3.69
C LEU A 295 17.26 -2.43 -2.35
N ILE A 296 18.19 -1.82 -1.65
CA ILE A 296 17.97 -1.26 -0.29
C ILE A 296 18.13 0.26 -0.28
N ALA A 297 17.27 0.98 0.43
CA ALA A 297 17.48 2.40 0.65
C ALA A 297 18.60 2.63 1.65
N VAL A 298 19.40 3.68 1.42
CA VAL A 298 20.48 4.07 2.33
C VAL A 298 20.57 5.58 2.46
N GLU A 299 21.15 6.05 3.55
CA GLU A 299 21.43 7.47 3.77
C GLU A 299 22.84 7.70 4.33
N PRO A 300 23.45 8.87 4.05
CA PRO A 300 24.66 9.30 4.75
C PRO A 300 24.39 9.42 6.26
N SER A 301 25.27 8.85 7.07
CA SER A 301 25.19 8.92 8.53
C SER A 301 26.54 9.25 9.15
N SER A 302 26.53 9.74 10.38
CA SER A 302 27.75 10.02 11.12
C SER A 302 28.35 8.73 11.68
N LYS A 303 29.68 8.68 11.86
CA LYS A 303 30.36 7.51 12.43
C LYS A 303 29.77 7.04 13.76
N ALA A 304 29.31 7.98 14.60
CA ALA A 304 28.68 7.68 15.89
C ALA A 304 27.30 7.02 15.77
N ARG A 305 26.60 7.17 14.63
CA ARG A 305 25.26 6.61 14.40
C ARG A 305 25.30 5.30 13.63
N LEU A 306 26.36 5.02 12.87
CA LEU A 306 26.50 3.79 12.09
C LEU A 306 26.32 2.50 12.93
N PRO A 307 26.85 2.39 14.16
CA PRO A 307 26.66 1.17 14.98
C PRO A 307 25.22 0.87 15.41
N GLN A 308 24.28 1.80 15.23
CA GLN A 308 22.91 1.68 15.76
C GLN A 308 22.00 0.78 14.92
N GLY A 309 22.41 0.43 13.69
CA GLY A 309 21.64 -0.45 12.80
C GLY A 309 22.49 -1.04 11.69
N GLY A 310 21.84 -1.54 10.64
CA GLY A 310 22.51 -2.05 9.46
C GLY A 310 23.33 -0.99 8.71
N VAL A 311 24.56 -1.35 8.33
CA VAL A 311 25.50 -0.49 7.60
C VAL A 311 25.89 -1.18 6.30
N VAL A 312 26.02 -0.40 5.24
CA VAL A 312 26.58 -0.86 3.98
C VAL A 312 27.83 -0.09 3.61
N ARG A 313 28.78 -0.76 2.96
CA ARG A 313 29.84 -0.11 2.19
C ARG A 313 29.43 -0.07 0.72
N LEU A 314 29.33 1.13 0.17
CA LEU A 314 29.01 1.33 -1.24
C LEU A 314 30.26 1.20 -2.12
N GLY A 315 30.07 0.62 -3.30
CA GLY A 315 31.04 0.69 -4.38
C GLY A 315 31.26 2.12 -4.86
N ARG A 316 32.43 2.37 -5.44
CA ARG A 316 32.85 3.73 -5.83
C ARG A 316 32.10 4.29 -7.04
N LEU A 317 31.61 3.42 -7.92
CA LEU A 317 30.93 3.81 -9.15
C LEU A 317 29.41 3.83 -8.92
N ALA A 318 28.81 5.00 -9.13
CA ALA A 318 27.37 5.15 -9.12
C ALA A 318 26.78 4.75 -10.48
N ILE A 319 25.68 4.01 -10.46
CA ILE A 319 24.75 3.84 -11.56
C ILE A 319 23.70 4.96 -11.42
N PRO A 320 23.60 5.90 -12.37
CA PRO A 320 22.62 6.97 -12.25
C PRO A 320 21.16 6.45 -12.31
N PRO A 321 20.24 6.98 -11.49
CA PRO A 321 20.46 8.00 -10.46
C PRO A 321 20.69 7.39 -9.06
N ARG A 322 21.88 7.62 -8.48
CA ARG A 322 22.21 7.34 -7.05
C ARG A 322 22.09 5.88 -6.62
N ILE A 323 22.24 4.96 -7.57
CA ILE A 323 22.31 3.53 -7.30
C ILE A 323 23.78 3.15 -7.19
N PHE A 324 24.11 2.29 -6.25
CA PHE A 324 25.46 1.80 -6.04
C PHE A 324 25.41 0.30 -5.84
N GLN A 325 26.39 -0.43 -6.38
CA GLN A 325 26.57 -1.82 -5.99
C GLN A 325 27.09 -1.85 -4.55
N VAL A 326 26.58 -2.77 -3.75
CA VAL A 326 26.98 -2.96 -2.36
C VAL A 326 28.19 -3.89 -2.30
N GLU A 327 29.22 -3.47 -1.57
CA GLU A 327 30.47 -4.23 -1.40
C GLU A 327 30.49 -5.05 -0.10
N GLU A 328 29.75 -4.62 0.92
CA GLU A 328 29.70 -5.24 2.25
C GLU A 328 28.45 -4.74 2.99
N LEU A 329 27.77 -5.63 3.69
CA LEU A 329 26.72 -5.30 4.65
C LEU A 329 27.06 -5.87 6.03
N VAL A 330 26.80 -5.11 7.09
CA VAL A 330 26.98 -5.57 8.48
C VAL A 330 25.84 -5.05 9.33
N GLU A 331 25.17 -5.94 10.07
CA GLU A 331 24.17 -5.55 11.07
C GLU A 331 24.85 -5.07 12.36
N LYS A 332 24.45 -3.90 12.86
CA LYS A 332 24.95 -3.30 14.12
C LYS A 332 26.47 -3.49 14.32
N PRO A 333 27.31 -3.02 13.38
CA PRO A 333 28.74 -3.22 13.46
C PRO A 333 29.32 -2.65 14.75
N ALA A 334 30.25 -3.40 15.37
CA ALA A 334 31.05 -2.87 16.47
C ALA A 334 31.76 -1.57 16.04
N THR A 335 31.96 -0.62 16.95
CA THR A 335 32.62 0.67 16.65
C THR A 335 34.03 0.51 16.06
N SER A 336 34.70 -0.61 16.36
CA SER A 336 36.01 -0.97 15.81
C SER A 336 35.97 -1.63 14.42
N ASN A 337 34.77 -1.94 13.89
CA ASN A 337 34.64 -2.57 12.59
C ASN A 337 35.10 -1.60 11.48
N PRO A 338 36.00 -2.01 10.55
CA PRO A 338 36.49 -1.16 9.47
C PRO A 338 35.40 -0.51 8.59
N ILE A 339 34.21 -1.12 8.52
CA ILE A 339 33.08 -0.54 7.80
C ILE A 339 32.68 0.83 8.38
N ILE A 340 32.88 1.08 9.68
CA ILE A 340 32.56 2.36 10.34
C ILE A 340 33.44 3.50 9.82
N ASP A 341 34.68 3.20 9.46
CA ASP A 341 35.67 4.20 9.05
C ASP A 341 35.65 4.52 7.55
N SER A 342 34.96 3.70 6.76
CA SER A 342 34.90 3.88 5.31
C SER A 342 34.06 5.13 4.93
N PRO A 343 34.55 5.98 4.00
CA PRO A 343 33.84 7.18 3.55
C PRO A 343 32.61 6.87 2.69
N THR A 344 32.54 5.66 2.12
CA THR A 344 31.39 5.19 1.34
C THR A 344 30.37 4.44 2.19
N SER A 345 30.57 4.39 3.51
CA SER A 345 29.62 3.73 4.39
C SER A 345 28.35 4.54 4.57
N ARG A 346 27.22 3.83 4.58
CA ARG A 346 25.88 4.42 4.71
C ARG A 346 25.06 3.61 5.69
N SER A 347 24.14 4.29 6.38
CA SER A 347 23.10 3.62 7.18
C SER A 347 22.08 3.03 6.22
N ILE A 348 21.67 1.80 6.46
CA ILE A 348 20.49 1.23 5.83
C ILE A 348 19.26 2.01 6.33
N VAL A 349 18.33 2.24 5.41
CA VAL A 349 17.00 2.78 5.66
C VAL A 349 15.98 1.71 5.30
N GLY A 350 14.94 1.57 6.11
CA GLY A 350 13.96 0.50 6.15
C GLY A 350 13.02 0.44 4.96
N ARG A 351 13.56 0.43 3.74
CA ARG A 351 12.90 0.26 2.45
C ARG A 351 13.72 -0.74 1.63
N TYR A 352 13.19 -1.95 1.46
CA TYR A 352 13.89 -3.04 0.78
C TYR A 352 13.01 -3.58 -0.35
N PHE A 353 13.46 -3.48 -1.59
CA PHE A 353 12.89 -4.26 -2.69
C PHE A 353 13.66 -5.57 -2.77
N LEU A 354 12.95 -6.67 -2.55
CA LEU A 354 13.55 -7.99 -2.38
C LEU A 354 12.96 -8.97 -3.40
N PRO A 355 13.80 -9.83 -3.98
CA PRO A 355 13.33 -10.96 -4.75
C PRO A 355 12.99 -12.13 -3.80
N PRO A 356 12.11 -13.07 -4.19
CA PRO A 356 11.63 -14.15 -3.31
C PRO A 356 12.73 -15.10 -2.81
N GLN A 357 13.88 -15.16 -3.48
CA GLN A 357 15.05 -15.96 -3.10
C GLN A 357 15.59 -15.60 -1.71
N ILE A 358 15.30 -14.40 -1.19
CA ILE A 358 15.65 -14.02 0.18
C ILE A 358 15.05 -14.99 1.21
N PHE A 359 13.85 -15.55 0.97
CA PHE A 359 13.21 -16.47 1.90
C PHE A 359 14.01 -17.76 2.07
N GLN A 360 14.54 -18.32 0.98
CA GLN A 360 15.40 -19.51 1.05
C GLN A 360 16.68 -19.23 1.85
N THR A 361 17.23 -18.02 1.70
CA THR A 361 18.41 -17.59 2.47
C THR A 361 18.08 -17.45 3.95
N LEU A 362 16.94 -16.83 4.28
CA LEU A 362 16.47 -16.69 5.66
C LEU A 362 16.22 -18.05 6.33
N GLU A 363 15.60 -18.99 5.63
CA GLU A 363 15.40 -20.37 6.11
C GLU A 363 16.73 -21.09 6.35
N HIS A 364 17.68 -20.94 5.43
CA HIS A 364 19.00 -21.52 5.55
C HIS A 364 19.73 -21.00 6.80
N LEU A 365 19.80 -19.68 6.98
CA LEU A 365 20.45 -19.04 8.13
C LEU A 365 19.76 -19.42 9.45
N LYS A 366 18.41 -19.47 9.46
CA LYS A 366 17.65 -19.95 10.61
C LYS A 366 18.04 -21.38 11.00
N GLY A 367 18.23 -22.26 10.02
CA GLY A 367 18.68 -23.64 10.23
C GLY A 367 20.11 -23.76 10.80
N GLN A 368 20.95 -22.75 10.62
CA GLN A 368 22.30 -22.69 11.20
C GLN A 368 22.31 -22.29 12.68
N GLY A 369 21.16 -21.96 13.27
CA GLY A 369 21.04 -21.61 14.69
C GLY A 369 21.47 -20.19 15.02
N THR A 370 21.35 -19.24 14.07
CA THR A 370 21.60 -17.82 14.32
C THR A 370 20.70 -17.31 15.46
N PRO A 371 21.24 -16.66 16.51
CA PRO A 371 20.47 -16.27 17.69
C PRO A 371 19.41 -15.20 17.39
N THR A 372 19.72 -14.27 16.50
CA THR A 372 18.83 -13.26 15.93
C THR A 372 18.92 -13.35 14.42
N LEU A 373 17.80 -13.62 13.76
CA LEU A 373 17.77 -13.75 12.30
C LEU A 373 17.53 -12.37 11.69
N GLU A 374 18.59 -11.77 11.15
CA GLU A 374 18.54 -10.41 10.60
C GLU A 374 18.54 -10.40 9.07
N LEU A 375 17.83 -9.42 8.50
CA LEU A 375 17.70 -9.28 7.05
C LEU A 375 19.04 -8.86 6.41
N THR A 376 19.83 -8.06 7.11
CA THR A 376 21.16 -7.61 6.66
C THR A 376 22.12 -8.79 6.46
N ASP A 377 22.12 -9.75 7.40
CA ASP A 377 22.96 -10.95 7.31
C ASP A 377 22.55 -11.84 6.12
N ALA A 378 21.25 -11.95 5.85
CA ALA A 378 20.74 -12.67 4.69
C ALA A 378 21.15 -12.01 3.37
N LEU A 379 21.11 -10.69 3.28
CA LEU A 379 21.58 -9.96 2.09
C LEU A 379 23.09 -10.11 1.89
N GLU A 380 23.88 -10.06 2.97
CA GLU A 380 25.33 -10.30 2.90
C GLU A 380 25.65 -11.73 2.45
N TYR A 381 24.90 -12.72 2.95
CA TYR A 381 25.01 -14.10 2.49
C TYR A 381 24.73 -14.20 0.99
N MET A 382 23.63 -13.63 0.50
CA MET A 382 23.30 -13.61 -0.94
C MET A 382 24.43 -12.97 -1.77
N ARG A 383 25.01 -11.87 -1.27
CA ARG A 383 26.16 -11.21 -1.90
C ARG A 383 27.38 -12.11 -2.01
N HIS A 384 27.71 -12.86 -0.95
CA HIS A 384 28.78 -13.86 -0.98
C HIS A 384 28.50 -15.01 -1.95
N GLN A 385 27.22 -15.37 -2.13
CA GLN A 385 26.76 -16.32 -3.16
C GLN A 385 26.67 -15.71 -4.57
N GLN A 386 27.40 -14.62 -4.85
CA GLN A 386 27.46 -13.95 -6.15
C GLN A 386 26.14 -13.32 -6.63
N THR A 387 25.17 -13.13 -5.74
CA THR A 387 23.99 -12.31 -6.07
C THR A 387 24.35 -10.84 -5.94
N ALA A 388 24.14 -10.05 -7.00
CA ALA A 388 24.36 -8.61 -6.92
C ALA A 388 23.34 -7.98 -5.94
N VAL A 389 23.83 -7.15 -5.02
CA VAL A 389 23.01 -6.35 -4.11
C VAL A 389 23.29 -4.87 -4.41
N TYR A 390 22.23 -4.08 -4.49
CA TYR A 390 22.31 -2.66 -4.81
C TYR A 390 21.74 -1.81 -3.68
N ALA A 391 22.25 -0.59 -3.55
CA ALA A 391 21.76 0.42 -2.64
C ALA A 391 21.30 1.65 -3.43
N TYR A 392 20.22 2.28 -2.99
CA TYR A 392 19.72 3.55 -3.47
C TYR A 392 19.94 4.63 -2.41
N GLU A 393 20.79 5.61 -2.68
CA GLU A 393 21.04 6.72 -1.75
C GLU A 393 19.92 7.77 -1.83
N LEU A 394 19.12 7.86 -0.76
CA LEU A 394 17.97 8.74 -0.68
C LEU A 394 18.38 10.23 -0.81
N LYS A 395 17.50 11.04 -1.40
CA LYS A 395 17.63 12.52 -1.34
C LYS A 395 16.87 13.09 -0.15
N THR A 396 15.86 12.38 0.32
CA THR A 396 14.97 12.77 1.39
C THR A 396 15.48 12.19 2.71
N SER A 397 15.60 13.03 3.73
CA SER A 397 16.07 12.61 5.06
C SER A 397 15.07 11.67 5.73
N ARG A 398 15.58 10.74 6.53
CA ARG A 398 14.78 9.88 7.41
C ARG A 398 14.55 10.56 8.77
N ARG A 399 13.33 10.43 9.29
CA ARG A 399 13.02 10.54 10.72
C ARG A 399 13.03 9.14 11.33
N ASP A 400 14.05 8.90 12.15
CA ASP A 400 14.22 7.67 12.91
C ASP A 400 13.47 7.79 14.24
N LEU A 401 12.28 7.19 14.30
CA LEU A 401 11.51 7.07 15.53
C LEU A 401 11.99 5.89 16.38
N GLY A 402 12.58 4.87 15.77
CA GLY A 402 13.07 3.66 16.44
C GLY A 402 14.17 3.99 17.43
N GLY A 403 15.21 4.71 17.00
CA GLY A 403 16.30 5.15 17.87
C GLY A 403 15.88 6.15 18.94
N VAL A 404 14.77 6.90 18.75
CA VAL A 404 14.18 7.74 19.81
C VAL A 404 13.50 6.88 20.88
N ILE A 405 12.78 5.84 20.45
CA ILE A 405 12.10 4.89 21.33
C ILE A 405 13.11 4.07 22.13
N GLU A 406 14.16 3.53 21.50
CA GLU A 406 15.20 2.72 22.16
C GLU A 406 15.91 3.51 23.26
N ARG A 407 16.32 4.76 22.99
CA ARG A 407 16.88 5.66 24.02
C ARG A 407 15.92 5.92 25.18
N ALA A 408 14.62 5.99 24.92
CA ALA A 408 13.63 6.15 25.97
C ALA A 408 13.47 4.88 26.81
N GLU A 409 13.54 3.69 26.20
CA GLU A 409 13.56 2.40 26.93
C GLU A 409 14.79 2.30 27.85
N GLU A 410 15.98 2.64 27.36
CA GLU A 410 17.23 2.65 28.15
C GLU A 410 17.10 3.55 29.39
N LEU A 411 16.64 4.79 29.20
CA LEU A 411 16.46 5.75 30.30
C LEU A 411 15.42 5.30 31.34
N ILE A 412 14.36 4.60 30.92
CA ILE A 412 13.34 4.07 31.84
C ILE A 412 13.86 2.85 32.60
N GLY A 413 14.67 2.00 31.95
CA GLY A 413 15.26 0.81 32.58
C GLY A 413 16.34 1.12 33.62
N GLU A 414 16.91 2.33 33.60
CA GLU A 414 17.88 2.83 34.58
C GLU A 414 17.25 3.42 35.85
N ILE A 415 15.93 3.66 35.87
CA ILE A 415 15.15 4.20 37.00
C ILE A 415 14.48 3.06 37.77
#